data_AF-A0A1F8P966-F1
#
_entry.id   AF-A0A1F8P966-F1
#
_cell.length_a   1.000
_cell.length_b   1.000
_cell.length_c   1.000
_cell.angle_alpha   90.00
_cell.angle_beta   90.00
_cell.angle_gamma   90.00
#
_symmetry.space_group_name_H-M   'P 1'
#
loop_
_entity.id
_entity.type
_entity.pdbx_description
1 polymer ?
#
loop_
_entity_poly.entity_id
_entity_poly.type
_entity_poly.pdbx_seq_one_letter_code
_entity_poly.pdbx_strand_id
1 'polypeptide(L)'
;MSYKDFSLGSGQEAGPSSNKTNKEGKEGIPGDARKMSAPWDSLRPVEPQADKPKPPSRLGRFFRRALRWITGLFVVFALGVGTTWFVRVQPMNTKMGDLKNQLQAAEITVTELEARIADFTPLVSENASLKTQLLETQLHVDVMRILVDVTAAELALANGDAVTAKASLTGTDTRLAILQEKLQGEDQQTIEGMRTRLALALEELETNTFAAISDLDVLISNLVALERSLFEN
;
A
#
# COMPACT_ATOMS: atom_id res chain seq x y z
N MET A 1 2.11 6.49 21.40
CA MET A 1 2.05 7.45 20.27
C MET A 1 0.82 7.10 19.45
N SER A 2 -0.21 7.95 19.54
CA SER A 2 -1.56 7.69 19.03
C SER A 2 -1.72 8.41 17.69
N TYR A 3 -1.82 7.67 16.59
CA TYR A 3 -2.26 8.21 15.30
C TYR A 3 -3.77 7.98 15.19
N LYS A 4 -4.54 8.97 15.67
CA LYS A 4 -5.94 9.11 15.32
C LYS A 4 -6.05 10.21 14.26
N ASP A 5 -6.95 9.94 13.32
CA ASP A 5 -7.59 10.89 12.41
C ASP A 5 -6.84 11.18 11.10
N PHE A 6 -6.86 10.19 10.20
CA PHE A 6 -6.87 10.48 8.76
C PHE A 6 -8.22 10.05 8.18
N SER A 7 -9.15 11.00 8.18
CA SER A 7 -10.49 10.89 7.59
C SER A 7 -10.37 10.89 6.06
N LEU A 8 -10.63 9.73 5.45
CA LEU A 8 -10.76 9.59 4.00
C LEU A 8 -12.11 10.16 3.55
N GLY A 9 -12.05 11.31 2.90
CA GLY A 9 -13.20 11.90 2.20
C GLY A 9 -13.66 10.99 1.07
N SER A 10 -14.86 10.46 1.23
CA SER A 10 -15.65 9.78 0.21
C SER A 10 -16.09 10.77 -0.87
N GLY A 11 -15.34 10.82 -1.98
CA GLY A 11 -15.74 11.49 -3.22
C GLY A 11 -16.69 10.61 -4.02
N GLN A 12 -17.97 10.72 -3.71
CA GLN A 12 -19.08 9.99 -4.32
C GLN A 12 -19.32 10.43 -5.76
N GLU A 13 -19.50 9.42 -6.62
CA GLU A 13 -19.92 9.50 -8.01
C GLU A 13 -21.22 10.29 -8.19
N ALA A 14 -21.26 11.17 -9.19
CA ALA A 14 -22.50 11.62 -9.82
C ALA A 14 -22.25 11.93 -11.30
N GLY A 15 -22.62 10.98 -12.17
CA GLY A 15 -22.96 11.29 -13.55
C GLY A 15 -24.26 12.12 -13.60
N PRO A 16 -24.43 12.96 -14.64
CA PRO A 16 -25.33 12.56 -15.71
C PRO A 16 -24.80 12.98 -17.11
N SER A 17 -24.93 12.09 -18.10
CA SER A 17 -26.02 12.07 -19.08
C SER A 17 -25.95 13.16 -20.16
N SER A 18 -25.93 12.69 -21.41
CA SER A 18 -26.43 13.34 -22.62
C SER A 18 -25.70 14.58 -23.14
N ASN A 19 -24.96 14.41 -24.25
CA ASN A 19 -25.38 15.14 -25.44
C ASN A 19 -25.14 14.33 -26.73
N LYS A 20 -26.24 14.20 -27.48
CA LYS A 20 -26.34 13.65 -28.83
C LYS A 20 -25.90 14.71 -29.85
N THR A 21 -25.79 14.27 -31.11
CA THR A 21 -25.64 15.07 -32.35
C THR A 21 -24.22 15.57 -32.58
N ASN A 22 -23.55 15.32 -33.72
CA ASN A 22 -24.08 15.43 -35.06
C ASN A 22 -23.42 14.44 -36.02
N LYS A 23 -24.24 13.89 -36.92
CA LYS A 23 -23.95 12.85 -37.91
C LYS A 23 -24.41 13.45 -39.23
N GLU A 24 -23.49 13.82 -40.11
CA GLU A 24 -23.71 14.26 -41.50
C GLU A 24 -22.31 14.58 -42.05
N GLY A 25 -21.83 14.13 -43.21
CA GLY A 25 -22.31 13.38 -44.36
C GLY A 25 -21.13 13.43 -45.34
N LYS A 26 -20.41 12.31 -45.52
CA LYS A 26 -20.36 11.53 -46.76
C LYS A 26 -20.38 12.31 -48.08
N GLU A 27 -19.29 12.11 -48.81
CA GLU A 27 -19.19 11.74 -50.24
C GLU A 27 -19.34 12.84 -51.30
N GLY A 28 -18.34 12.90 -52.21
CA GLY A 28 -18.53 13.49 -53.54
C GLY A 28 -17.28 14.04 -54.24
N ILE A 29 -16.37 13.19 -54.71
CA ILE A 29 -15.55 13.41 -55.93
C ILE A 29 -15.95 12.22 -56.83
N PRO A 30 -16.35 12.36 -58.11
CA PRO A 30 -15.48 12.82 -59.21
C PRO A 30 -16.19 13.62 -60.33
N GLY A 31 -15.38 14.21 -61.22
CA GLY A 31 -15.82 15.21 -62.19
C GLY A 31 -16.48 14.70 -63.47
N ASP A 32 -16.62 15.60 -64.43
CA ASP A 32 -16.83 15.21 -65.83
C ASP A 32 -16.35 16.31 -66.78
N ALA A 33 -15.81 15.83 -67.89
CA ALA A 33 -15.39 16.59 -69.04
C ALA A 33 -16.45 16.43 -70.14
N ARG A 34 -16.88 17.52 -70.77
CA ARG A 34 -17.32 17.62 -72.19
C ARG A 34 -17.97 18.99 -72.40
N LYS A 35 -17.42 19.82 -73.29
CA LYS A 35 -17.70 19.94 -74.74
C LYS A 35 -19.02 20.65 -75.05
N MET A 36 -18.94 21.49 -76.09
CA MET A 36 -20.03 22.06 -76.89
C MET A 36 -20.80 23.19 -76.18
N SER A 37 -21.10 24.32 -76.79
CA SER A 37 -20.98 24.74 -78.19
C SER A 37 -21.24 26.24 -78.20
N ALA A 38 -20.40 26.99 -78.91
CA ALA A 38 -20.78 28.27 -79.51
C ALA A 38 -22.02 28.01 -80.42
N PRO A 39 -22.84 29.01 -80.84
CA PRO A 39 -22.23 30.02 -81.69
C PRO A 39 -22.96 31.38 -81.93
N TRP A 40 -22.15 32.33 -82.46
CA TRP A 40 -22.49 33.57 -83.20
C TRP A 40 -23.38 34.58 -82.44
N ASP A 41 -23.38 35.89 -82.65
CA ASP A 41 -22.93 36.73 -83.75
C ASP A 41 -23.05 38.18 -83.24
N SER A 42 -22.08 39.05 -83.55
CA SER A 42 -22.23 40.52 -83.66
C SER A 42 -20.86 41.19 -83.78
N LEU A 43 -20.27 40.98 -84.95
CA LEU A 43 -19.56 41.95 -85.78
C LEU A 43 -19.31 43.35 -85.16
N ARG A 44 -18.02 43.70 -85.04
CA ARG A 44 -17.49 45.00 -85.50
C ARG A 44 -15.97 44.89 -85.74
N PRO A 45 -15.46 45.20 -86.95
CA PRO A 45 -14.03 45.20 -87.21
C PRO A 45 -13.41 46.46 -86.61
N VAL A 46 -12.48 46.29 -85.67
CA VAL A 46 -11.55 47.36 -85.26
C VAL A 46 -10.16 46.92 -85.67
N GLU A 47 -9.47 47.83 -86.34
CA GLU A 47 -8.18 47.67 -87.00
C GLU A 47 -7.10 47.00 -86.14
N PRO A 48 -6.22 46.18 -86.75
CA PRO A 48 -5.08 45.60 -86.06
C PRO A 48 -4.02 46.69 -85.87
N GLN A 49 -4.07 47.40 -84.74
CA GLN A 49 -2.91 48.12 -84.26
C GLN A 49 -1.92 47.10 -83.71
N ALA A 50 -0.85 46.89 -84.47
CA ALA A 50 0.36 46.20 -84.05
C ALA A 50 0.90 46.87 -82.78
N ASP A 51 0.54 46.33 -81.62
CA ASP A 51 1.04 46.76 -80.32
C ASP A 51 2.51 46.39 -80.22
N LYS A 52 3.35 47.39 -80.52
CA LYS A 52 4.81 47.35 -80.33
C LYS A 52 5.09 46.89 -78.90
N PRO A 53 6.10 46.02 -78.67
CA PRO A 53 6.41 45.52 -77.33
C PRO A 53 6.60 46.70 -76.39
N LYS A 54 5.69 46.87 -75.41
CA LYS A 54 5.75 47.97 -74.44
C LYS A 54 7.17 48.03 -73.88
N PRO A 55 7.89 49.16 -74.05
CA PRO A 55 9.26 49.26 -73.62
C PRO A 55 9.30 49.01 -72.10
N PRO A 56 10.24 48.18 -71.62
CA PRO A 56 10.25 47.75 -70.22
C PRO A 56 10.31 48.97 -69.32
N SER A 57 9.21 49.21 -68.60
CA SER A 57 9.08 50.29 -67.61
C SER A 57 10.32 50.30 -66.73
N ARG A 58 10.99 51.44 -66.63
CA ARG A 58 12.25 51.59 -65.88
C ARG A 58 12.08 51.17 -64.41
N LEU A 59 10.88 51.36 -63.85
CA LEU A 59 10.48 50.87 -62.52
C LEU A 59 10.41 49.34 -62.44
N GLY A 60 9.98 48.66 -63.50
CA GLY A 60 9.91 47.19 -63.54
C GLY A 60 11.28 46.51 -63.51
N ARG A 61 12.33 47.14 -64.05
CA ARG A 61 13.71 46.64 -63.95
C ARG A 61 14.29 46.80 -62.53
N PHE A 62 13.98 47.90 -61.84
CA PHE A 62 14.34 48.09 -60.43
C PHE A 62 13.58 47.12 -59.53
N PHE A 63 12.27 46.94 -59.73
CA PHE A 63 11.45 45.99 -58.97
C PHE A 63 11.97 44.56 -59.11
N ARG A 64 12.36 44.11 -60.31
CA ARG A 64 12.94 42.77 -60.51
C ARG A 64 14.25 42.56 -59.74
N ARG A 65 15.05 43.63 -59.56
CA ARG A 65 16.30 43.56 -58.79
C ARG A 65 16.04 43.60 -57.29
N ALA A 66 15.13 44.45 -56.82
CA ALA A 66 14.69 44.48 -55.42
C ALA A 66 14.04 43.15 -55.00
N LEU A 67 13.20 42.57 -55.86
CA LEU A 67 12.53 41.30 -55.59
C LEU A 67 13.55 40.16 -55.43
N ARG A 68 14.60 40.10 -56.26
CA ARG A 68 15.70 39.13 -56.10
C ARG A 68 16.41 39.25 -54.75
N TRP A 69 16.66 40.47 -54.27
CA TRP A 69 17.26 40.70 -52.95
C TRP A 69 16.32 40.34 -51.81
N ILE A 70 15.03 40.69 -51.90
CA ILE A 70 14.01 40.34 -50.90
C ILE A 70 13.84 38.82 -50.82
N THR A 71 13.77 38.12 -51.95
CA THR A 71 13.69 36.65 -51.97
C THR A 71 14.92 36.02 -51.31
N GLY A 72 16.12 36.55 -51.58
CA GLY A 72 17.34 36.09 -50.91
C GLY A 72 17.29 36.28 -49.39
N LEU A 73 16.84 37.46 -48.92
CA LEU A 73 16.65 37.75 -47.51
C LEU A 73 15.61 36.81 -46.87
N PHE A 74 14.51 36.54 -47.58
CA PHE A 74 13.44 35.67 -47.10
C PHE A 74 13.89 34.22 -46.97
N VAL A 75 14.71 33.73 -47.89
CA VAL A 75 15.28 32.38 -47.81
C VAL A 75 16.19 32.23 -46.60
N VAL A 76 17.07 33.21 -46.35
CA VAL A 76 17.96 33.20 -45.17
C VAL A 76 17.15 33.30 -43.87
N PHE A 77 16.12 34.15 -43.85
CA PHE A 77 15.22 34.29 -42.70
C PHE A 77 14.44 32.99 -42.42
N ALA A 78 13.87 32.36 -43.46
CA ALA A 78 13.16 31.10 -43.33
C ALA A 78 14.07 29.97 -42.83
N LEU A 79 15.32 29.92 -43.31
CA LEU A 79 16.34 29.00 -42.80
C LEU A 79 16.66 29.26 -41.32
N GLY A 80 16.83 30.51 -40.93
CA GLY A 80 17.07 30.89 -39.53
C GLY A 80 15.93 30.44 -38.61
N VAL A 81 14.69 30.78 -38.96
CA VAL A 81 13.49 30.40 -38.19
C VAL A 81 13.31 28.88 -38.14
N GLY A 82 13.48 28.19 -39.28
CA GLY A 82 13.41 26.73 -39.35
C GLY A 82 14.45 26.05 -38.44
N THR A 83 15.68 26.57 -38.42
CA THR A 83 16.76 26.05 -37.58
C THR A 83 16.46 26.27 -36.09
N THR A 84 16.03 27.47 -35.69
CA THR A 84 15.68 27.76 -34.29
C THR A 84 14.49 26.93 -33.81
N TRP A 85 13.48 26.72 -34.67
CA TRP A 85 12.33 25.87 -34.36
C TRP A 85 12.75 24.41 -34.17
N PHE A 86 13.56 23.87 -35.09
CA PHE A 86 14.05 22.50 -35.01
C PHE A 86 14.88 22.25 -33.74
N VAL A 87 15.81 23.17 -33.42
CA VAL A 87 16.64 23.10 -32.20
C VAL A 87 15.81 23.14 -30.91
N ARG A 88 14.64 23.80 -30.93
CA ARG A 88 13.79 23.95 -29.73
C ARG A 88 12.74 22.84 -29.57
N VAL A 89 12.18 22.31 -30.65
CA VAL A 89 11.10 21.32 -30.60
C VAL A 89 11.64 19.90 -30.34
N GLN A 90 12.79 19.54 -30.92
CA GLN A 90 13.40 18.23 -30.70
C GLN A 90 13.64 17.92 -29.20
N PRO A 91 14.25 18.80 -28.37
CA PRO A 91 14.49 18.50 -26.96
C PRO A 91 13.22 18.48 -26.10
N MET A 92 12.10 19.08 -26.54
CA MET A 92 10.83 18.98 -25.80
C MET A 92 10.21 17.59 -25.96
N ASN A 93 10.29 17.00 -27.15
CA ASN A 93 9.79 15.66 -27.39
C ASN A 93 10.60 14.58 -26.64
N THR A 94 11.93 14.74 -26.56
CA THR A 94 12.77 13.82 -25.77
C THR A 94 12.43 13.92 -24.28
N LYS A 95 12.29 15.14 -23.74
CA LYS A 95 11.87 15.34 -22.35
C LYS A 95 10.50 14.72 -22.05
N MET A 96 9.53 14.84 -22.96
CA MET A 96 8.22 14.20 -22.79
C MET A 96 8.32 12.67 -22.82
N GLY A 97 9.17 12.11 -23.67
CA GLY A 97 9.47 10.67 -23.68
C GLY A 97 10.12 10.21 -22.38
N ASP A 98 11.13 10.93 -21.92
CA ASP A 98 11.84 10.63 -20.66
C ASP A 98 10.91 10.72 -19.46
N LEU A 99 10.07 11.76 -19.36
CA LEU A 99 9.08 11.89 -18.29
C LEU A 99 8.06 10.75 -18.30
N LYS A 100 7.59 10.33 -19.49
CA LYS A 100 6.68 9.18 -19.61
C LYS A 100 7.35 7.88 -19.16
N ASN A 101 8.60 7.66 -19.56
CA ASN A 101 9.37 6.49 -19.14
C ASN A 101 9.62 6.50 -17.62
N GLN A 102 9.92 7.67 -17.03
CA GLN A 102 10.07 7.81 -15.58
C GLN A 102 8.77 7.55 -14.83
N LEU A 103 7.64 8.05 -15.33
CA LEU A 103 6.32 7.76 -14.74
C LEU A 103 5.99 6.28 -14.82
N GLN A 104 6.21 5.63 -15.97
CA GLN A 104 5.98 4.20 -16.12
C GLN A 104 6.90 3.38 -15.19
N ALA A 105 8.17 3.77 -15.06
CA ALA A 105 9.09 3.13 -14.11
C ALA A 105 8.63 3.33 -12.66
N ALA A 106 8.17 4.53 -12.30
CA ALA A 106 7.64 4.82 -10.97
C ALA A 106 6.37 3.99 -10.67
N GLU A 107 5.44 3.89 -11.61
CA GLU A 107 4.23 3.06 -11.48
C GLU A 107 4.57 1.58 -11.28
N ILE A 108 5.56 1.05 -12.02
CA ILE A 108 6.06 -0.32 -11.82
C ILE A 108 6.64 -0.48 -10.41
N THR A 109 7.46 0.47 -9.94
CA THR A 109 8.02 0.39 -8.58
C THR A 109 6.95 0.49 -7.50
N VAL A 110 5.93 1.33 -7.68
CA VAL A 110 4.80 1.43 -6.74
C VAL A 110 4.07 0.10 -6.68
N THR A 111 3.74 -0.48 -7.84
CA THR A 111 3.06 -1.79 -7.92
C THR A 111 3.90 -2.89 -7.26
N GLU A 112 5.21 -2.90 -7.46
CA GLU A 112 6.12 -3.88 -6.84
C GLU A 112 6.18 -3.69 -5.31
N LEU A 113 6.26 -2.45 -4.83
CA LEU A 113 6.26 -2.15 -3.40
C LEU A 113 4.93 -2.52 -2.74
N GLU A 114 3.81 -2.24 -3.41
CA GLU A 114 2.47 -2.64 -2.96
C GLU A 114 2.35 -4.16 -2.87
N ALA A 115 2.86 -4.90 -3.87
CA ALA A 115 2.91 -6.36 -3.82
C ALA A 115 3.75 -6.86 -2.64
N ARG A 116 4.94 -6.28 -2.41
CA ARG A 116 5.79 -6.63 -1.26
C ARG A 116 5.10 -6.34 0.08
N ILE A 117 4.39 -5.21 0.21
CA ILE A 117 3.62 -4.88 1.41
C ILE A 117 2.47 -5.87 1.62
N ALA A 118 1.79 -6.26 0.54
CA ALA A 118 0.76 -7.28 0.57
C ALA A 118 1.32 -8.63 1.06
N ASP A 119 2.54 -8.99 0.65
CA ASP A 119 3.24 -10.20 1.11
C ASP A 119 3.69 -10.12 2.59
N PHE A 120 4.04 -8.94 3.09
CA PHE A 120 4.47 -8.76 4.49
C PHE A 120 3.30 -8.75 5.49
N THR A 121 2.13 -8.27 5.09
CA THR A 121 0.95 -8.19 5.94
C THR A 121 0.56 -9.52 6.59
N PRO A 122 0.46 -10.65 5.87
CA PRO A 122 0.16 -11.95 6.48
C PRO A 122 1.26 -12.40 7.43
N LEU A 123 2.53 -12.13 7.14
CA LEU A 123 3.66 -12.50 8.02
C LEU A 123 3.61 -11.74 9.36
N VAL A 124 3.21 -10.46 9.35
CA VAL A 124 3.03 -9.69 10.59
C VAL A 124 1.88 -10.27 11.42
N SER A 125 0.77 -10.63 10.78
CA SER A 125 -0.37 -11.27 11.43
C SER A 125 0.01 -12.65 12.00
N GLU A 126 0.74 -13.46 11.23
CA GLU A 126 1.24 -14.76 11.66
C GLU A 126 2.20 -14.61 12.84
N ASN A 127 3.13 -13.66 12.78
CA ASN A 127 4.06 -13.40 13.88
C ASN A 127 3.34 -12.98 15.16
N ALA A 128 2.30 -12.16 15.06
CA ALA A 128 1.46 -11.79 16.20
C ALA A 128 0.73 -13.00 16.77
N SER A 129 0.13 -13.85 15.91
CA SER A 129 -0.53 -15.09 16.34
C SER A 129 0.43 -16.06 17.03
N LEU A 130 1.62 -16.28 16.45
CA LEU A 130 2.65 -17.15 17.03
C LEU A 130 3.15 -16.64 18.38
N LYS A 131 3.27 -15.32 18.56
CA LYS A 131 3.60 -14.72 19.86
C LYS A 131 2.53 -14.98 20.90
N THR A 132 1.25 -14.88 20.54
CA THR A 132 0.14 -15.20 21.43
C THR A 132 0.16 -16.68 21.82
N GLN A 133 0.28 -17.59 20.85
CA GLN A 133 0.36 -19.03 21.10
C GLN A 133 1.56 -19.41 21.97
N LEU A 134 2.70 -18.76 21.76
CA LEU A 134 3.90 -18.97 22.58
C LEU A 134 3.65 -18.55 24.03
N LEU A 135 3.03 -17.38 24.26
CA LEU A 135 2.70 -16.90 25.60
C LEU A 135 1.71 -17.84 26.30
N GLU A 136 0.67 -18.29 25.59
CA GLU A 136 -0.33 -19.24 26.09
C GLU A 136 0.32 -20.58 26.46
N THR A 137 1.15 -21.14 25.58
CA THR A 137 1.88 -22.39 25.84
C THR A 137 2.82 -22.25 27.03
N GLN A 138 3.53 -21.12 27.14
CA GLN A 138 4.41 -20.84 28.26
C GLN A 138 3.64 -20.78 29.59
N LEU A 139 2.47 -20.14 29.58
CA LEU A 139 1.57 -20.05 30.73
C LEU A 139 1.09 -21.44 31.15
N HIS A 140 0.67 -22.27 30.19
CA HIS A 140 0.22 -23.63 30.44
C HIS A 140 1.34 -24.49 31.07
N VAL A 141 2.56 -24.41 30.52
CA VAL A 141 3.74 -25.11 31.07
C VAL A 141 4.06 -24.63 32.49
N ASP A 142 3.96 -23.33 32.76
CA ASP A 142 4.23 -22.78 34.10
C ASP A 142 3.21 -23.30 35.13
N VAL A 143 1.91 -23.34 34.79
CA VAL A 143 0.85 -23.92 35.63
C VAL A 143 1.09 -25.41 35.86
N MET A 144 1.39 -26.18 34.81
CA MET A 144 1.66 -27.62 34.91
C MET A 144 2.86 -27.93 35.80
N ARG A 145 3.92 -27.13 35.73
CA ARG A 145 5.10 -27.30 36.60
C ARG A 145 4.73 -27.12 38.08
N ILE A 146 3.99 -26.05 38.39
CA ILE A 146 3.52 -25.80 39.76
C ILE A 146 2.66 -26.97 40.23
N LEU A 147 1.75 -27.47 39.39
CA LEU A 147 0.90 -28.62 39.71
C LEU A 147 1.73 -29.88 40.01
N VAL A 148 2.77 -30.16 39.22
CA VAL A 148 3.71 -31.27 39.47
C VAL A 148 4.44 -31.09 40.81
N ASP A 149 4.92 -29.88 41.12
CA ASP A 149 5.62 -29.61 42.38
C ASP A 149 4.71 -29.86 43.60
N VAL A 150 3.47 -29.38 43.54
CA VAL A 150 2.49 -29.48 44.64
C VAL A 150 2.02 -30.92 44.82
N THR A 151 1.73 -31.65 43.74
CA THR A 151 1.33 -33.06 43.81
C THR A 151 2.47 -33.97 44.28
N ALA A 152 3.71 -33.69 43.87
CA ALA A 152 4.88 -34.40 44.38
C ALA A 152 5.07 -34.16 45.89
N ALA A 153 4.85 -32.93 46.35
CA ALA A 153 4.93 -32.59 47.76
C ALA A 153 3.84 -33.27 48.59
N GLU A 154 2.60 -33.27 48.10
CA GLU A 154 1.48 -33.97 48.73
C GLU A 154 1.77 -35.48 48.86
N LEU A 155 2.26 -36.12 47.79
CA LEU A 155 2.64 -37.53 47.81
C LEU A 155 3.76 -37.80 48.82
N ALA A 156 4.76 -36.93 48.91
CA ALA A 156 5.83 -37.07 49.90
C ALA A 156 5.31 -36.96 51.34
N LEU A 157 4.38 -36.03 51.61
CA LEU A 157 3.74 -35.90 52.91
C LEU A 157 2.88 -37.10 53.27
N ALA A 158 2.14 -37.66 52.31
CA ALA A 158 1.38 -38.88 52.50
C ALA A 158 2.26 -40.08 52.90
N ASN A 159 3.54 -40.06 52.49
CA ASN A 159 4.55 -41.04 52.88
C ASN A 159 5.32 -40.68 54.16
N GLY A 160 4.99 -39.57 54.82
CA GLY A 160 5.68 -39.10 56.03
C GLY A 160 7.05 -38.48 55.79
N ASP A 161 7.37 -38.09 54.55
CA ASP A 161 8.66 -37.49 54.17
C ASP A 161 8.52 -35.97 53.96
N ALA A 162 8.51 -35.23 55.07
CA ALA A 162 8.41 -33.76 55.05
C ALA A 162 9.61 -33.08 54.37
N VAL A 163 10.79 -33.72 54.40
CA VAL A 163 12.01 -33.18 53.78
C VAL A 163 11.88 -33.20 52.26
N THR A 164 11.46 -34.33 51.69
CA THR A 164 11.19 -34.45 50.25
C THR A 164 10.04 -33.56 49.81
N ALA A 165 9.00 -33.41 50.63
CA ALA A 165 7.89 -32.49 50.34
C ALA A 165 8.37 -31.04 50.24
N LYS A 166 9.15 -30.57 51.21
CA LYS A 166 9.73 -29.22 51.20
C LYS A 166 10.65 -29.00 50.00
N ALA A 167 11.47 -30.00 49.67
CA ALA A 167 12.33 -29.95 48.49
C ALA A 167 11.51 -29.80 47.20
N SER A 168 10.39 -30.53 47.08
CA SER A 168 9.50 -30.47 45.91
C SER A 168 8.82 -29.10 45.76
N LEU A 169 8.48 -28.44 46.87
CA LEU A 169 7.91 -27.08 46.85
C LEU A 169 8.96 -25.96 46.66
N THR A 170 10.23 -26.32 46.47
CA THR A 170 11.29 -25.31 46.31
C THR A 170 11.11 -24.54 45.01
N GLY A 171 10.96 -23.22 45.14
CA GLY A 171 10.75 -22.30 44.02
C GLY A 171 9.31 -22.24 43.51
N THR A 172 8.37 -22.96 44.11
CA THR A 172 6.95 -22.92 43.73
C THR A 172 6.35 -21.52 43.99
N ASP A 173 6.69 -20.86 45.09
CA ASP A 173 6.25 -19.47 45.35
C ASP A 173 6.78 -18.50 44.29
N THR A 174 8.03 -18.65 43.86
CA THR A 174 8.61 -17.83 42.79
C THR A 174 7.91 -18.06 41.46
N ARG A 175 7.57 -19.31 41.13
CA ARG A 175 6.80 -19.63 39.92
C ARG A 175 5.39 -19.04 39.98
N LEU A 176 4.71 -19.12 41.12
CA LEU A 176 3.42 -18.47 41.34
C LEU A 176 3.52 -16.94 41.24
N ALA A 177 4.57 -16.31 41.76
CA ALA A 177 4.79 -14.88 41.63
C ALA A 177 4.97 -14.45 40.17
N ILE A 178 5.77 -15.19 39.39
CA ILE A 178 5.93 -14.94 37.95
C ILE A 178 4.59 -15.12 37.21
N LEU A 179 3.80 -16.13 37.58
CA LEU A 179 2.48 -16.36 37.01
C LEU A 179 1.52 -15.21 37.35
N GLN A 180 1.58 -14.70 38.58
CA GLN A 180 0.81 -13.54 39.06
C GLN A 180 1.10 -12.28 38.24
N GLU A 181 2.35 -12.07 37.82
CA GLU A 181 2.74 -10.91 36.98
C GLU A 181 2.24 -11.01 35.54
N LYS A 182 2.03 -12.23 35.03
CA LYS A 182 1.54 -12.48 33.67
C LYS A 182 0.01 -12.38 33.56
N LEU A 183 -0.69 -12.56 34.66
CA LEU A 183 -2.15 -12.57 34.75
C LEU A 183 -2.69 -11.21 35.22
N GLN A 184 -3.97 -10.95 34.96
CA GLN A 184 -4.65 -9.72 35.33
C GLN A 184 -6.03 -10.02 35.94
N GLY A 185 -6.56 -9.09 36.74
CA GLY A 185 -7.92 -9.18 37.24
C GLY A 185 -8.11 -10.32 38.25
N GLU A 186 -9.16 -11.12 38.06
CA GLU A 186 -9.59 -12.17 38.99
C GLU A 186 -8.56 -13.32 39.11
N ASP A 187 -7.93 -13.71 37.99
CA ASP A 187 -6.90 -14.75 37.99
C ASP A 187 -5.69 -14.36 38.84
N GLN A 188 -5.32 -13.08 38.81
CA GLN A 188 -4.21 -12.55 39.62
C GLN A 188 -4.49 -12.67 41.12
N GLN A 189 -5.71 -12.35 41.55
CA GLN A 189 -6.14 -12.51 42.96
C GLN A 189 -6.21 -13.98 43.37
N THR A 190 -6.64 -14.84 42.45
CA THR A 190 -6.66 -16.29 42.66
C THR A 190 -5.24 -16.80 42.93
N ILE A 191 -4.25 -16.38 42.15
CA ILE A 191 -2.84 -16.71 42.40
C ILE A 191 -2.33 -16.18 43.73
N GLU A 192 -2.72 -14.97 44.14
CA GLU A 192 -2.35 -14.43 45.46
C GLU A 192 -2.86 -15.34 46.59
N GLY A 193 -4.12 -15.78 46.52
CA GLY A 193 -4.68 -16.73 47.47
C GLY A 193 -3.97 -18.09 47.46
N MET A 194 -3.55 -18.57 46.28
CA MET A 194 -2.72 -19.77 46.14
C MET A 194 -1.36 -19.62 46.84
N ARG A 195 -0.72 -18.45 46.74
CA ARG A 195 0.56 -18.17 47.42
C ARG A 195 0.41 -18.12 48.93
N THR A 196 -0.66 -17.52 49.44
CA THR A 196 -0.96 -17.55 50.88
C THR A 196 -1.15 -18.98 51.37
N ARG A 197 -1.89 -19.81 50.64
CA ARG A 197 -2.07 -21.23 50.97
C ARG A 197 -0.76 -22.02 50.94
N LEU A 198 0.10 -21.78 49.94
CA LEU A 198 1.41 -22.40 49.88
C LEU A 198 2.27 -22.02 51.10
N ALA A 199 2.22 -20.75 51.54
CA ALA A 199 2.95 -20.31 52.72
C ALA A 199 2.47 -21.03 54.00
N LEU A 200 1.15 -21.16 54.18
CA LEU A 200 0.57 -21.92 55.31
C LEU A 200 0.99 -23.40 55.27
N ALA A 201 0.88 -24.05 54.12
CA ALA A 201 1.31 -25.43 53.96
C ALA A 201 2.80 -25.62 54.31
N LEU A 202 3.66 -24.69 53.89
CA LEU A 202 5.10 -24.70 54.21
C LEU A 202 5.39 -24.53 55.71
N GLU A 203 4.60 -23.73 56.42
CA GLU A 203 4.70 -23.56 57.88
C GLU A 203 4.23 -24.83 58.64
N GLU A 204 3.22 -25.51 58.10
CA GLU A 204 2.60 -26.68 58.72
C GLU A 204 3.31 -28.01 58.41
N LEU A 205 4.18 -28.05 57.39
CA LEU A 205 4.91 -29.25 56.94
C LEU A 205 5.50 -30.10 58.08
N GLU A 206 6.10 -29.45 59.07
CA GLU A 206 6.85 -30.10 60.17
C GLU A 206 5.99 -30.30 61.43
N THR A 207 4.89 -29.56 61.57
CA THR A 207 4.13 -29.48 62.82
C THR A 207 2.75 -30.12 62.73
N ASN A 208 2.13 -30.08 61.55
CA ASN A 208 0.80 -30.58 61.29
C ASN A 208 0.67 -31.05 59.84
N THR A 209 1.20 -32.25 59.56
CA THR A 209 1.18 -32.85 58.22
C THR A 209 -0.23 -32.96 57.63
N PHE A 210 -1.25 -33.19 58.46
CA PHE A 210 -2.63 -33.28 58.00
C PHE A 210 -3.15 -31.94 57.47
N ALA A 211 -2.88 -30.84 58.18
CA ALA A 211 -3.26 -29.51 57.73
C ALA A 211 -2.48 -29.10 56.47
N ALA A 212 -1.17 -29.39 56.42
CA ALA A 212 -0.35 -29.15 55.24
C ALA A 212 -0.90 -29.89 54.00
N ILE A 213 -1.26 -31.18 54.12
CA ILE A 213 -1.89 -31.94 53.02
C ILE A 213 -3.21 -31.29 52.60
N SER A 214 -4.07 -30.90 53.55
CA SER A 214 -5.34 -30.24 53.25
C SER A 214 -5.15 -28.92 52.50
N ASP A 215 -4.12 -28.14 52.80
CA ASP A 215 -3.84 -26.89 52.10
C ASP A 215 -3.27 -27.12 50.69
N LEU A 216 -2.44 -28.16 50.51
CA LEU A 216 -1.94 -28.55 49.19
C LEU A 216 -3.06 -29.09 48.28
N ASP A 217 -4.02 -29.86 48.81
CA ASP A 217 -5.17 -30.36 48.04
C ASP A 217 -6.04 -29.21 47.50
N VAL A 218 -6.31 -28.20 48.32
CA VAL A 218 -7.02 -27.01 47.85
C VAL A 218 -6.18 -26.22 46.84
N LEU A 219 -4.87 -26.14 47.01
CA LEU A 219 -3.97 -25.51 46.05
C LEU A 219 -4.02 -26.24 44.68
N ILE A 220 -4.00 -27.58 44.67
CA ILE A 220 -4.17 -28.41 43.47
C ILE A 220 -5.51 -28.13 42.81
N SER A 221 -6.59 -28.14 43.58
CA SER A 221 -7.94 -27.86 43.08
C SER A 221 -8.04 -26.48 42.43
N ASN A 222 -7.43 -25.46 43.05
CA ASN A 222 -7.39 -24.11 42.51
C ASN A 222 -6.51 -23.99 41.25
N LEU A 223 -5.38 -24.71 41.18
CA LEU A 223 -4.52 -24.75 40.00
C LEU A 223 -5.23 -25.42 38.81
N VAL A 224 -5.94 -26.50 39.05
CA VAL A 224 -6.75 -27.18 38.01
C VAL A 224 -7.90 -26.28 37.56
N ALA A 225 -8.59 -25.60 38.48
CA ALA A 225 -9.64 -24.65 38.12
C ALA A 225 -9.11 -23.48 37.29
N LEU A 226 -7.95 -22.93 37.66
CA LEU A 226 -7.27 -21.88 36.92
C LEU A 226 -6.87 -22.36 35.52
N GLU A 227 -6.30 -23.56 35.41
CA GLU A 227 -5.90 -24.15 34.13
C GLU A 227 -7.09 -24.24 33.16
N ARG A 228 -8.22 -24.77 33.62
CA ARG A 228 -9.45 -24.85 32.81
C ARG A 228 -9.96 -23.47 32.41
N SER A 229 -9.95 -22.52 33.33
CA SER A 229 -10.35 -21.13 33.06
C SER A 229 -9.49 -20.48 31.98
N LEU A 230 -8.18 -20.78 31.96
CA LEU A 230 -7.24 -20.18 31.02
C LEU A 230 -7.21 -20.85 29.64
N PHE A 231 -7.45 -22.17 29.56
CA PHE A 231 -7.17 -22.94 28.34
C PHE A 231 -8.34 -23.77 27.79
N GLU A 232 -9.42 -24.02 28.55
CA GLU A 232 -10.55 -24.85 28.10
C GLU A 232 -11.80 -24.04 27.65
N ASN A 233 -11.69 -22.72 27.56
CA ASN A 233 -12.78 -21.82 27.12
C ASN A 233 -12.95 -21.73 25.61
#